data_AF-A0A7Y2JZ46-F1
#
_entry.id   AF-A0A7Y2JZ46-F1
#
_cell.length_a   1.000
_cell.length_b   1.000
_cell.length_c   1.000
_cell.angle_alpha   90.00
_cell.angle_beta   90.00
_cell.angle_gamma   90.00
#
_symmetry.space_group_name_H-M   'P 1'
#
loop_
_entity.id
_entity.type
_entity.pdbx_description
1 polymer ?
#
loop_
_entity_poly.entity_id
_entity_poly.type
_entity_poly.pdbx_seq_one_letter_code
_entity_poly.pdbx_strand_id
1 'polypeptide(L)'
;MQSLTLDSANREAVAAAIEGDALTVACLCAAWCGTCATYRATFELLATRHPDKTFVWIDIEDQADIVGDLDVDNFPTLLVQRGDTVGFFGTMLPDAIVADRLVQAQAAQTPAEMASWANSSEERRAWQRDCNLRALLAA
;
A
#
# COMPACT_ATOMS: atom_id res chain seq x y z
N MET A 1 -12.65 3.03 -10.68
CA MET A 1 -12.54 3.98 -9.56
C MET A 1 -11.09 4.44 -9.57
N GLN A 2 -10.82 5.75 -9.49
CA GLN A 2 -9.45 6.25 -9.50
C GLN A 2 -8.81 6.00 -8.12
N SER A 3 -7.49 5.81 -8.09
CA SER A 3 -6.76 5.73 -6.83
C SER A 3 -6.81 7.04 -6.06
N LEU A 4 -6.83 6.97 -4.73
CA LEU A 4 -6.77 8.14 -3.85
C LEU A 4 -5.32 8.59 -3.77
N THR A 5 -5.01 9.84 -4.10
CA THR A 5 -3.66 10.38 -3.85
C THR A 5 -3.65 11.01 -2.46
N LEU A 6 -2.79 10.52 -1.58
CA LEU A 6 -2.64 11.09 -0.24
C LEU A 6 -1.97 12.45 -0.35
N ASP A 7 -2.62 13.45 0.24
CA ASP A 7 -2.08 14.79 0.46
C ASP A 7 -2.39 15.25 1.88
N SER A 8 -1.78 16.36 2.30
CA SER A 8 -1.94 16.90 3.66
C SER A 8 -3.37 17.37 3.97
N ALA A 9 -4.18 17.67 2.96
CA ALA A 9 -5.55 18.15 3.11
C ALA A 9 -6.58 17.01 3.16
N ASN A 10 -6.23 15.80 2.69
CA ASN A 10 -7.16 14.68 2.55
C ASN A 10 -6.82 13.47 3.44
N ARG A 11 -5.84 13.61 4.34
CA ARG A 11 -5.39 12.55 5.26
C ARG A 11 -6.54 11.84 5.98
N GLU A 12 -7.45 12.59 6.59
CA GLU A 12 -8.61 12.02 7.31
C GLU A 12 -9.54 11.24 6.38
N ALA A 13 -9.72 11.71 5.15
CA ALA A 13 -10.55 11.02 4.16
C ALA A 13 -9.89 9.72 3.68
N VAL A 14 -8.57 9.71 3.50
CA VAL A 14 -7.82 8.48 3.18
C VAL A 14 -7.88 7.50 4.36
N ALA A 15 -7.68 7.97 5.59
CA ALA A 15 -7.80 7.15 6.80
C ALA A 15 -9.18 6.47 6.86
N ALA A 16 -10.26 7.25 6.70
CA ALA A 16 -11.62 6.72 6.66
C ALA A 16 -11.86 5.75 5.49
N ALA A 17 -11.27 6.01 4.30
CA ALA A 17 -11.43 5.14 3.13
C ALA A 17 -10.71 3.79 3.28
N ILE A 18 -9.67 3.74 4.11
CA ILE A 18 -8.96 2.50 4.43
C ILE A 18 -9.46 1.85 5.72
N GLU A 19 -10.46 2.39 6.42
CA GLU A 19 -11.10 1.74 7.57
C GLU A 19 -11.87 0.46 7.15
N GLY A 20 -12.04 -0.49 8.08
CA GLY A 20 -12.78 -1.74 7.83
C GLY A 20 -11.90 -2.98 7.56
N ASP A 21 -12.35 -3.87 6.67
CA ASP A 21 -11.64 -5.14 6.35
C ASP A 21 -11.36 -5.29 4.84
N ALA A 22 -11.59 -4.23 4.07
CA ALA A 22 -11.24 -4.20 2.65
C ALA A 22 -9.71 -4.23 2.49
N LEU A 23 -9.25 -4.85 1.41
CA LEU A 23 -7.83 -4.85 1.08
C LEU A 23 -7.43 -3.43 0.65
N THR A 24 -6.40 -2.90 1.29
CA THR A 24 -5.77 -1.63 0.93
C THR A 24 -4.47 -1.91 0.19
N VAL A 25 -4.30 -1.27 -0.95
CA VAL A 25 -3.09 -1.33 -1.78
C VAL A 25 -2.55 0.09 -1.86
N ALA A 26 -1.44 0.36 -1.18
CA ALA A 26 -0.77 1.65 -1.24
C ALA A 26 0.52 1.55 -2.08
N CYS A 27 0.76 2.56 -2.91
CA CYS A 27 1.99 2.70 -3.67
C CYS A 27 2.79 3.89 -3.13
N LEU A 28 3.98 3.60 -2.63
CA LEU A 28 4.94 4.58 -2.15
C LEU A 28 5.86 4.97 -3.28
N CYS A 29 5.93 6.27 -3.53
CA CYS A 29 6.56 6.83 -4.69
C CYS A 29 7.27 8.15 -4.35
N ALA A 30 8.16 8.60 -5.23
CA ALA A 30 8.78 9.91 -5.18
C ALA A 30 8.67 10.61 -6.54
N ALA A 31 8.55 11.94 -6.55
CA ALA A 31 8.33 12.72 -7.76
C ALA A 31 9.52 12.67 -8.73
N TRP A 32 10.75 12.53 -8.22
CA TRP A 32 11.96 12.38 -9.06
C TRP A 32 12.11 11.00 -9.72
N CYS A 33 11.28 10.02 -9.36
CA CYS A 33 11.39 8.66 -9.90
C CYS A 33 10.66 8.53 -11.25
N GLY A 34 11.42 8.36 -12.34
CA GLY A 34 10.84 8.15 -13.68
C GLY A 34 10.01 6.86 -13.81
N THR A 35 10.39 5.81 -13.07
CA THR A 35 9.66 4.53 -13.03
C THR A 35 8.28 4.71 -12.41
N CYS A 36 8.19 5.51 -11.36
CA CYS A 36 6.96 5.88 -10.68
C CYS A 36 5.93 6.55 -11.61
N ALA A 37 6.38 7.50 -12.44
CA ALA A 37 5.50 8.19 -13.39
C ALA A 37 4.84 7.19 -14.37
N THR A 38 5.60 6.20 -14.84
CA THR A 38 5.07 5.11 -15.67
C THR A 38 4.13 4.21 -14.87
N TYR A 39 4.49 3.94 -13.61
CA TYR A 39 3.72 3.06 -12.75
C TYR A 39 2.35 3.62 -12.36
N ARG A 40 2.19 4.95 -12.30
CA ARG A 40 0.91 5.58 -11.98
C ARG A 40 -0.21 5.08 -12.89
N ALA A 41 0.03 5.01 -14.21
CA ALA A 41 -0.96 4.50 -15.16
C ALA A 41 -1.33 3.03 -14.91
N THR A 42 -0.33 2.19 -14.59
CA THR A 42 -0.53 0.79 -14.20
C THR A 42 -1.35 0.68 -12.92
N PHE A 43 -1.06 1.53 -11.93
CA PHE A 43 -1.75 1.54 -10.64
C PHE A 43 -3.23 1.94 -10.78
N GLU A 44 -3.55 2.95 -11.59
CA GLU A 44 -4.94 3.33 -11.89
C GLU A 44 -5.72 2.22 -12.62
N LEU A 45 -5.05 1.48 -13.52
CA LEU A 45 -5.66 0.33 -14.18
C LEU A 45 -5.98 -0.78 -13.18
N LEU A 46 -5.09 -1.06 -12.24
CA LEU A 46 -5.31 -2.04 -11.15
C LEU A 46 -6.48 -1.61 -10.26
N ALA A 47 -6.55 -0.33 -9.87
CA ALA A 47 -7.66 0.21 -9.10
C ALA A 47 -9.00 0.05 -9.83
N THR A 48 -9.00 0.20 -11.16
CA THR A 48 -10.21 -0.02 -11.98
C THR A 48 -10.62 -1.49 -12.04
N ARG A 49 -9.66 -2.43 -12.02
CA ARG A 49 -9.92 -3.88 -12.02
C ARG A 49 -10.40 -4.41 -10.67
N HIS A 50 -10.12 -3.69 -9.59
CA HIS A 50 -10.44 -4.09 -8.22
C HIS A 50 -11.25 -3.01 -7.48
N PRO A 51 -12.49 -2.73 -7.91
CA PRO A 51 -13.32 -1.70 -7.31
C PRO A 51 -13.77 -2.01 -5.86
N ASP A 52 -13.55 -3.24 -5.40
CA ASP A 52 -13.83 -3.72 -4.04
C ASP A 52 -12.68 -3.44 -3.05
N LYS A 53 -11.61 -2.78 -3.50
CA LYS A 53 -10.38 -2.52 -2.74
C LYS A 53 -10.05 -1.04 -2.76
N THR A 54 -9.33 -0.59 -1.74
CA THR A 54 -8.90 0.81 -1.65
C THR A 54 -7.48 0.93 -2.18
N PHE A 55 -7.28 1.78 -3.20
CA PHE A 55 -5.98 2.07 -3.76
C PHE A 55 -5.53 3.46 -3.33
N VAL A 56 -4.32 3.56 -2.78
CA VAL A 56 -3.74 4.81 -2.27
C VAL A 56 -2.39 5.07 -2.94
N TRP A 57 -2.21 6.25 -3.49
CA TRP A 57 -0.93 6.72 -4.01
C TRP A 57 -0.32 7.68 -3.00
N ILE A 58 0.91 7.40 -2.56
CA ILE A 58 1.61 8.18 -1.54
C ILE A 58 2.90 8.69 -2.15
N ASP A 59 3.01 10.01 -2.25
CA ASP A 59 4.30 10.66 -2.52
C ASP A 59 5.04 10.85 -1.20
N ILE A 60 6.16 10.16 -1.04
CA ILE A 60 6.92 10.15 0.20
C ILE A 60 7.71 11.46 0.42
N GLU A 61 7.94 12.27 -0.64
CA GLU A 61 8.61 13.57 -0.50
C GLU A 61 7.69 14.58 0.18
N ASP A 62 6.42 14.59 -0.20
CA ASP A 62 5.43 15.50 0.37
C ASP A 62 4.86 14.99 1.70
N GLN A 63 4.96 13.69 1.96
CA GLN A 63 4.37 13.04 3.15
C GLN A 63 5.44 12.50 4.12
N ALA A 64 6.65 13.08 4.13
CA ALA A 64 7.74 12.66 5.02
C ALA A 64 7.36 12.62 6.50
N ASP A 65 6.39 13.43 6.94
CA ASP A 65 5.87 13.41 8.31
C ASP A 65 5.02 12.15 8.62
N ILE A 66 4.46 11.51 7.59
CA ILE A 66 3.57 10.34 7.69
C ILE A 66 4.32 9.04 7.42
N VAL A 67 5.23 9.07 6.44
CA VAL A 67 6.00 7.90 5.99
C VAL A 67 7.47 7.96 6.41
N GLY A 68 7.86 8.92 7.25
CA GLY A 68 9.26 9.12 7.67
C GLY A 68 9.88 7.94 8.42
N ASP A 69 9.06 7.10 9.04
CA ASP A 69 9.49 5.86 9.70
C ASP A 69 9.50 4.64 8.76
N LEU A 70 9.01 4.78 7.52
CA LEU A 70 9.06 3.71 6.53
C LEU A 70 10.45 3.62 5.90
N ASP A 71 11.10 2.48 6.12
CA ASP A 71 12.38 2.15 5.50
C ASP A 71 12.16 1.77 4.03
N VAL A 72 12.03 2.79 3.17
CA VAL A 72 11.84 2.64 1.72
C VAL A 72 13.10 3.08 0.98
N ASP A 73 13.95 2.10 0.67
CA ASP A 73 15.19 2.34 -0.08
C ASP A 73 14.97 2.46 -1.61
N ASN A 74 13.85 1.92 -2.12
CA ASN A 74 13.62 1.78 -3.55
C ASN A 74 12.19 2.11 -3.95
N PHE A 75 12.03 2.69 -5.14
CA PHE A 75 10.74 3.13 -5.68
C PHE A 75 10.43 2.49 -7.05
N PRO A 76 9.17 2.17 -7.34
CA PRO A 76 8.02 2.23 -6.43
C PRO A 76 7.96 1.03 -5.47
N THR A 77 7.47 1.27 -4.26
CA THR A 77 7.23 0.22 -3.26
C THR A 77 5.73 0.04 -3.04
N LEU A 78 5.26 -1.20 -3.06
CA LEU A 78 3.88 -1.52 -2.74
C LEU A 78 3.74 -1.96 -1.28
N LEU A 79 2.72 -1.44 -0.63
CA LEU A 79 2.19 -1.89 0.63
C LEU A 79 0.81 -2.50 0.39
N VAL A 80 0.60 -3.75 0.79
CA VAL A 80 -0.70 -4.41 0.75
C VAL A 80 -1.08 -4.84 2.15
N GLN A 81 -2.21 -4.36 2.64
CA GLN A 81 -2.71 -4.69 3.96
C GLN A 81 -4.21 -4.95 3.96
N ARG A 82 -4.68 -5.71 4.95
CA ARG A 82 -6.09 -5.89 5.27
C ARG A 82 -6.29 -5.56 6.73
N GLY A 83 -7.19 -4.63 7.04
CA GLY A 83 -7.31 -4.16 8.41
C GLY A 83 -5.99 -3.55 8.88
N ASP A 84 -5.51 -4.04 10.02
CA ASP A 84 -4.19 -3.71 10.59
C ASP A 84 -3.09 -4.73 10.24
N THR A 85 -3.39 -5.71 9.38
CA THR A 85 -2.44 -6.76 9.00
C THR A 85 -1.78 -6.43 7.66
N VAL A 86 -0.46 -6.19 7.69
CA VAL A 86 0.37 -5.99 6.49
C VAL A 86 0.73 -7.35 5.90
N GLY A 87 0.20 -7.64 4.70
CA GLY A 87 0.44 -8.91 3.99
C GLY A 87 1.68 -8.87 3.08
N PHE A 88 2.02 -7.68 2.57
CA PHE A 88 3.17 -7.45 1.69
C PHE A 88 3.68 -6.02 1.84
N PHE A 89 5.00 -5.86 1.88
CA PHE A 89 5.70 -4.59 1.73
C PHE A 89 6.97 -4.82 0.93
N GLY A 90 7.14 -4.12 -0.20
CA GLY A 90 8.36 -4.26 -0.99
C GLY A 90 8.32 -3.60 -2.37
N THR A 91 9.51 -3.43 -2.95
CA THR A 91 9.70 -2.84 -4.27
C THR A 91 8.99 -3.66 -5.34
N MET A 92 8.23 -2.98 -6.19
CA MET A 92 7.56 -3.60 -7.32
C MET A 92 7.89 -2.84 -8.60
N LEU A 93 8.46 -3.55 -9.57
CA LEU A 93 8.66 -2.99 -10.90
C LEU A 93 7.30 -2.70 -11.56
N PRO A 94 7.24 -1.79 -12.55
CA PRO A 94 6.01 -1.37 -13.19
C PRO A 94 5.44 -2.42 -14.16
N ASP A 95 5.16 -3.61 -13.63
CA ASP A 95 4.54 -4.72 -14.33
C ASP A 95 3.12 -4.92 -13.81
N ALA A 96 2.14 -4.62 -14.68
CA ALA A 96 0.72 -4.71 -14.35
C ALA A 96 0.28 -6.14 -14.01
N ILE A 97 0.87 -7.15 -14.66
CA ILE A 97 0.49 -8.56 -14.46
C ILE A 97 0.99 -9.04 -13.11
N VAL A 98 2.23 -8.69 -12.75
CA VAL A 98 2.81 -9.07 -11.46
C VAL A 98 2.04 -8.40 -10.31
N ALA A 99 1.74 -7.10 -10.44
CA ALA A 99 0.97 -6.37 -9.44
C ALA A 99 -0.47 -6.89 -9.31
N ASP A 100 -1.17 -7.19 -10.41
CA ASP A 100 -2.51 -7.80 -10.42
C ASP A 100 -2.50 -9.16 -9.70
N ARG A 101 -1.50 -10.00 -9.99
CA ARG A 101 -1.32 -11.31 -9.32
C ARG A 101 -1.04 -11.17 -7.83
N LEU A 102 -0.22 -10.20 -7.43
CA LEU A 102 0.04 -9.93 -6.01
C LEU A 102 -1.26 -9.55 -5.30
N VAL A 103 -2.02 -8.60 -5.86
CA VAL A 103 -3.30 -8.15 -5.28
C VAL A 103 -4.29 -9.32 -5.19
N GLN A 104 -4.39 -10.16 -6.22
CA GLN A 104 -5.24 -11.35 -6.21
C GLN A 104 -4.80 -12.38 -5.16
N ALA A 105 -3.51 -12.64 -5.04
CA ALA A 105 -2.97 -13.58 -4.06
C ALA A 105 -3.28 -13.13 -2.63
N GLN A 106 -3.10 -11.84 -2.33
CA GLN A 106 -3.44 -11.27 -1.02
C GLN A 106 -4.95 -11.23 -0.79
N ALA A 107 -5.74 -10.95 -1.81
CA ALA A 107 -7.21 -10.94 -1.71
C ALA A 107 -7.80 -12.34 -1.47
N ALA A 108 -7.16 -13.40 -1.97
CA ALA A 108 -7.60 -14.78 -1.79
C ALA A 108 -7.34 -15.33 -0.38
N GLN A 109 -6.47 -14.70 0.41
CA GLN A 109 -6.21 -15.08 1.79
C GLN A 109 -7.35 -14.63 2.70
N THR A 110 -7.78 -15.53 3.60
CA THR A 110 -8.64 -15.18 4.72
C THR A 110 -7.90 -14.27 5.72
N PRO A 111 -8.61 -13.48 6.53
CA PRO A 111 -7.97 -12.69 7.58
C PRO A 111 -7.09 -13.52 8.53
N ALA A 112 -7.53 -14.73 8.88
CA ALA A 112 -6.78 -15.63 9.74
C ALA A 112 -5.47 -16.14 9.10
N GLU A 113 -5.51 -16.49 7.80
CA GLU A 113 -4.31 -16.89 7.06
C GLU A 113 -3.33 -15.72 6.94
N MET A 114 -3.82 -14.54 6.56
CA MET A 114 -2.97 -13.36 6.43
C MET A 114 -2.31 -13.00 7.76
N ALA A 115 -3.05 -13.05 8.88
CA ALA A 115 -2.51 -12.83 10.22
C ALA A 115 -1.47 -13.89 10.62
N SER A 116 -1.68 -15.16 10.27
CA SER A 116 -0.69 -16.21 10.51
C SER A 116 0.60 -15.96 9.72
N TRP A 117 0.49 -15.56 8.46
CA TRP A 117 1.64 -15.26 7.62
C TRP A 117 2.38 -14.01 8.08
N ALA A 118 1.67 -12.95 8.48
CA ALA A 118 2.24 -11.72 9.02
C ALA A 118 3.17 -11.94 10.23
N ASN A 119 3.02 -13.07 10.93
CA ASN A 119 3.84 -13.42 12.09
C ASN A 119 4.90 -14.50 11.81
N SER A 120 5.02 -15.00 10.56
CA SER A 120 5.83 -16.18 10.23
C SER A 120 7.33 -15.92 10.15
N SER A 121 7.77 -14.67 10.01
CA SER A 121 9.19 -14.28 9.98
C SER A 121 9.42 -12.98 10.75
N GLU A 122 10.68 -12.70 11.08
CA GLU A 122 11.06 -11.44 11.74
C GLU A 122 10.77 -10.22 10.87
N GLU A 123 11.10 -10.30 9.58
CA GLU A 123 10.78 -9.29 8.57
C GLU A 123 9.28 -8.96 8.54
N ARG A 124 8.41 -9.98 8.46
CA ARG A 124 6.96 -9.75 8.44
C ARG A 124 6.42 -9.16 9.74
N ARG A 125 7.01 -9.53 10.88
CA ARG A 125 6.70 -8.91 12.18
C ARG A 125 7.16 -7.45 12.24
N ALA A 126 8.27 -7.10 11.58
CA ALA A 126 8.70 -5.71 11.44
C ALA A 126 7.69 -4.91 10.62
N TRP A 127 7.22 -5.44 9.49
CA TRP A 127 6.17 -4.78 8.70
C TRP A 127 4.90 -4.45 9.50
N GLN A 128 4.52 -5.26 10.49
CA GLN A 128 3.34 -4.96 11.31
C GLN A 128 3.54 -3.75 12.23
N ARG A 129 4.78 -3.51 12.67
CA ARG A 129 5.12 -2.40 13.56
C ARG A 129 5.37 -1.12 12.77
N ASP A 130 6.11 -1.27 11.68
CA ASP A 130 6.73 -0.13 11.00
C ASP A 130 5.92 0.27 9.76
N CYS A 131 5.25 -0.69 9.09
CA CYS A 131 4.62 -0.48 7.79
C CYS A 131 3.09 -0.36 7.78
N ASN A 132 2.42 -0.37 8.94
CA ASN A 132 0.96 -0.31 8.98
C ASN A 132 0.44 1.09 8.64
N LEU A 133 -0.20 1.23 7.48
CA LEU A 133 -0.68 2.53 6.98
C LEU A 133 -1.74 3.16 7.87
N ARG A 134 -2.60 2.38 8.55
CA ARG A 134 -3.60 2.94 9.46
C ARG A 134 -2.96 3.57 10.68
N ALA A 135 -1.94 2.92 11.24
CA ALA A 135 -1.18 3.46 12.35
C ALA A 135 -0.47 4.76 11.94
N LEU A 136 0.15 4.78 10.75
CA LEU A 136 0.83 5.96 10.21
C LEU A 136 -0.12 7.13 9.93
N LEU A 137 -1.35 6.86 9.48
CA LEU A 137 -2.36 7.89 9.23
C LEU A 137 -3.07 8.36 10.51
N ALA A 138 -2.96 7.63 11.62
CA ALA A 138 -3.55 8.00 12.90
C ALA A 138 -2.60 8.79 13.83
N ALA A 139 -1.29 8.78 13.54
CA ALA A 139 -0.25 9.46 14.32
C ALA A 139 -0.33 11.00 14.22
#